data_AF-A0AA48QY13-F1
#
_entry.id   AF-A0AA48QY13-F1
#
_cell.length_a   1.000
_cell.length_b   1.000
_cell.length_c   1.000
_cell.angle_alpha   90.00
_cell.angle_beta   90.00
_cell.angle_gamma   90.00
#
_symmetry.space_group_name_H-M   'P 1'
#
loop_
_entity.id
_entity.type
_entity.pdbx_description
1 polymer ?
#
loop_
_entity_poly.entity_id
_entity_poly.type
_entity_poly.pdbx_seq_one_letter_code
_entity_poly.pdbx_strand_id
1 'polypeptide(L)'
;MADDEMPAGLMLERFIADKFAAMSLCVPSDDVEMMARFVEEDGIEREDKVEGVRGMLEGVVETMPSEDAINPAIDAIIDEQSRLAVIEAEAEARAAAEEEKEEEENSKPGVEAVLASLTEEELAEARKAALLRQYAYVEGGPEEERSEGPPRGASKEEAEAKKAAEERRKLVEEALRLDSRKKKYRKQQTIDDPLEWNNLNREKVQAVAALQRTAHADTAKQRKDRDKAALDKQRADQAKAKADRQKKAQKQERRG
;
A
#
# COMPACT_ATOMS: atom_id res chain seq x y z
N MET A 1 -26.13 -6.35 -31.23
CA MET A 1 -24.72 -5.98 -30.98
C MET A 1 -24.63 -5.72 -29.50
N ALA A 2 -23.57 -6.16 -28.84
CA ALA A 2 -23.50 -6.24 -27.38
C ALA A 2 -23.69 -4.87 -26.73
N ASP A 3 -24.85 -4.64 -26.10
CA ASP A 3 -25.09 -3.48 -25.25
C ASP A 3 -24.45 -3.66 -23.85
N ASP A 4 -23.86 -4.83 -23.56
CA ASP A 4 -23.21 -5.18 -22.28
C ASP A 4 -21.78 -4.62 -22.10
N GLU A 5 -21.16 -4.02 -23.13
CA GLU A 5 -19.76 -3.53 -23.05
C GLU A 5 -19.63 -2.00 -22.96
N MET A 6 -20.73 -1.24 -23.02
CA MET A 6 -20.67 0.22 -22.92
C MET A 6 -20.75 0.66 -21.45
N PRO A 7 -19.94 1.63 -21.00
CA PRO A 7 -20.09 2.19 -19.65
C PRO A 7 -21.46 2.84 -19.48
N ALA A 8 -22.01 2.80 -18.26
CA ALA A 8 -23.37 3.24 -17.94
C ALA A 8 -23.67 4.66 -18.45
N GLY A 9 -22.74 5.60 -18.29
CA GLY A 9 -22.92 6.98 -18.77
C GLY A 9 -23.05 7.10 -20.30
N LEU A 10 -22.26 6.35 -21.08
CA LEU A 10 -22.40 6.36 -22.54
C LEU A 10 -23.71 5.70 -23.01
N MET A 11 -24.21 4.71 -22.25
CA MET A 11 -25.53 4.14 -22.52
C MET A 11 -26.65 5.17 -22.26
N LEU A 12 -26.52 5.95 -21.18
CA LEU A 12 -27.47 7.00 -20.83
C LEU A 12 -27.47 8.12 -21.87
N GLU A 13 -26.29 8.61 -22.29
CA GLU A 13 -26.16 9.62 -23.35
C GLU A 13 -26.85 9.19 -24.65
N ARG A 14 -26.61 7.94 -25.07
CA ARG A 14 -27.24 7.38 -26.27
C ARG A 14 -28.76 7.29 -26.12
N PHE A 15 -29.25 6.88 -24.96
CA PHE A 15 -30.68 6.82 -24.68
C PHE A 15 -31.34 8.20 -24.72
N ILE A 16 -30.69 9.21 -24.14
CA ILE A 16 -31.15 10.61 -24.16
C ILE A 16 -31.22 11.11 -25.61
N ALA A 17 -30.16 10.90 -26.39
CA ALA A 17 -30.13 11.28 -27.80
C ALA A 17 -31.25 10.60 -28.61
N ASP A 18 -31.47 9.30 -28.41
CA ASP A 18 -32.54 8.54 -29.08
C ASP A 18 -33.94 9.04 -28.67
N LYS A 19 -34.14 9.40 -27.39
CA LYS A 19 -35.42 9.95 -26.90
C LYS A 19 -35.73 11.31 -27.49
N PHE A 20 -34.76 12.21 -27.53
CA PHE A 20 -34.95 13.53 -28.12
C PHE A 20 -35.09 13.47 -29.64
N ALA A 21 -34.32 12.61 -30.32
CA ALA A 21 -34.47 12.35 -31.75
C ALA A 21 -35.86 11.80 -32.09
N ALA A 22 -36.45 10.92 -31.26
CA ALA A 22 -37.81 10.42 -31.45
C ALA A 22 -38.88 11.52 -31.37
N MET A 23 -38.61 12.60 -30.63
CA MET A 23 -39.45 13.81 -30.56
C MET A 23 -39.08 14.86 -31.61
N SER A 24 -38.20 14.51 -32.57
CA SER A 24 -37.67 15.41 -33.60
C SER A 24 -36.91 16.62 -33.04
N LEU A 25 -36.34 16.49 -31.84
CA LEU A 25 -35.47 17.49 -31.24
C LEU A 25 -34.03 17.23 -31.66
N CYS A 26 -33.35 18.29 -32.11
CA CYS A 26 -31.92 18.24 -32.42
C CYS A 26 -31.16 18.89 -31.26
N VAL A 27 -30.64 18.04 -30.38
CA VAL A 27 -29.83 18.46 -29.23
C VAL A 27 -28.36 18.14 -29.54
N PRO A 28 -27.42 19.10 -29.44
CA PRO A 28 -25.99 18.84 -29.60
C PRO A 28 -25.47 17.78 -28.64
N SER A 29 -24.44 17.03 -29.04
CA SER A 29 -23.84 15.97 -28.22
C SER A 29 -23.36 16.46 -26.86
N ASP A 30 -22.79 17.65 -26.82
CA ASP A 30 -22.20 18.22 -25.61
C ASP A 30 -23.28 18.56 -24.56
N ASP A 31 -24.47 18.96 -25.03
CA ASP A 31 -25.63 19.21 -24.17
C ASP A 31 -26.25 17.90 -23.68
N VAL A 32 -26.25 16.84 -24.52
CA VAL A 32 -26.68 15.50 -24.10
C VAL A 32 -25.75 14.93 -23.01
N GLU A 33 -24.44 15.08 -23.16
CA GLU A 33 -23.45 14.71 -22.13
C GLU A 33 -23.68 15.48 -20.83
N MET A 34 -23.94 16.79 -20.92
CA MET A 34 -24.23 17.61 -19.74
C MET A 34 -25.52 17.18 -19.03
N MET A 35 -26.59 16.88 -19.78
CA MET A 35 -27.85 16.37 -19.24
C MET A 35 -27.67 15.00 -18.60
N ALA A 36 -26.89 14.10 -19.21
CA ALA A 36 -26.59 12.78 -18.65
C ALA A 36 -25.89 12.92 -17.29
N ARG A 37 -24.84 13.74 -17.20
CA ARG A 37 -24.13 14.01 -15.94
C ARG A 37 -25.01 14.62 -14.85
N PHE A 38 -25.90 15.53 -15.24
CA PHE A 38 -26.84 16.14 -14.29
C PHE A 38 -27.84 15.12 -13.73
N VAL A 39 -28.32 14.19 -14.57
CA VAL A 39 -29.22 13.11 -14.14
C VAL A 39 -28.49 12.07 -13.30
N GLU A 40 -27.19 11.84 -13.54
CA GLU A 40 -26.34 10.96 -12.73
C GLU A 40 -26.02 11.53 -11.34
N GLU A 41 -26.09 12.86 -11.14
CA GLU A 41 -25.73 13.48 -9.87
C GLU A 41 -26.64 12.99 -8.72
N ASP A 42 -25.99 12.41 -7.70
CA ASP A 42 -26.63 11.94 -6.49
C ASP A 42 -27.00 13.12 -5.57
N GLY A 43 -28.21 13.08 -5.01
CA GLY A 43 -28.68 14.09 -4.05
C GLY A 43 -29.60 15.16 -4.65
N ILE A 44 -29.90 15.10 -5.95
CA ILE A 44 -30.94 15.91 -6.59
C ILE A 44 -32.25 15.11 -6.63
N GLU A 45 -33.35 15.72 -6.20
CA GLU A 45 -34.67 15.08 -6.23
C GLU A 45 -35.17 14.90 -7.67
N ARG A 46 -36.07 13.94 -7.89
CA ARG A 46 -36.59 13.65 -9.23
C ARG A 46 -37.24 14.88 -9.88
N GLU A 47 -38.01 15.63 -9.12
CA GLU A 47 -38.70 16.84 -9.59
C GLU A 47 -37.71 17.90 -10.05
N ASP A 48 -36.64 18.12 -9.28
CA ASP A 48 -35.55 19.02 -9.62
C ASP A 48 -34.77 18.54 -10.86
N LYS A 49 -34.59 17.22 -11.02
CA LYS A 49 -33.97 16.64 -12.23
C LYS A 49 -34.82 16.92 -13.48
N VAL A 50 -36.14 16.78 -13.37
CA VAL A 50 -37.06 17.09 -14.47
C VAL A 50 -36.99 18.57 -14.83
N GLU A 51 -37.07 19.46 -13.84
CA GLU A 51 -37.00 20.90 -14.07
C GLU A 51 -35.63 21.33 -14.62
N GLY A 52 -34.54 20.77 -14.10
CA GLY A 52 -33.18 21.09 -14.54
C GLY A 52 -32.92 20.66 -15.99
N VAL A 53 -33.27 19.44 -16.37
CA VAL A 53 -33.14 18.98 -17.76
C VAL A 53 -34.05 19.79 -18.70
N ARG A 54 -35.25 20.16 -18.26
CA ARG A 54 -36.14 21.05 -19.02
C ARG A 54 -35.49 22.43 -19.24
N GLY A 55 -34.93 23.02 -18.19
CA GLY A 55 -34.23 24.31 -18.28
C GLY A 55 -33.02 24.27 -19.22
N MET A 56 -32.29 23.15 -19.25
CA MET A 56 -31.21 22.94 -20.22
C MET A 56 -31.74 22.86 -21.66
N LEU A 57 -32.86 22.16 -21.89
CA LEU A 57 -33.50 22.06 -23.20
C LEU A 57 -34.04 23.40 -23.71
N GLU A 58 -34.57 24.25 -22.82
CA GLU A 58 -35.05 25.60 -23.16
C GLU A 58 -33.93 26.49 -23.71
N GLY A 59 -32.68 26.28 -23.28
CA GLY A 59 -31.50 27.00 -23.78
C GLY A 59 -30.98 26.48 -25.13
N VAL A 60 -31.34 25.25 -25.51
CA VAL A 60 -30.76 24.52 -26.65
C VAL A 60 -31.73 24.43 -27.82
N VAL A 61 -33.03 24.26 -27.55
CA VAL A 61 -34.05 24.03 -28.57
C VAL A 61 -34.83 25.32 -28.84
N GLU A 62 -34.89 25.73 -30.12
CA GLU A 62 -35.61 26.95 -30.52
C GLU A 62 -37.13 26.88 -30.31
N THR A 63 -37.73 25.69 -30.39
CA THR A 63 -39.16 25.47 -30.19
C THR A 63 -39.40 24.29 -29.26
N MET A 64 -39.78 24.60 -28.02
CA MET A 64 -40.06 23.58 -27.01
C MET A 64 -41.39 22.86 -27.29
N PRO A 65 -41.42 21.51 -27.22
CA PRO A 65 -42.67 20.76 -27.12
C PRO A 65 -43.47 21.16 -25.88
N SER A 66 -44.76 20.85 -25.87
CA SER A 66 -45.59 21.02 -24.67
C SER A 66 -45.03 20.22 -23.49
N GLU A 67 -45.19 20.74 -22.28
CA GLU A 67 -44.75 20.10 -21.04
C GLU A 67 -45.27 18.64 -20.93
N ASP A 68 -46.52 18.42 -21.33
CA ASP A 68 -47.17 17.09 -21.35
C ASP A 68 -46.47 16.07 -22.28
N ALA A 69 -45.69 16.54 -23.25
CA ALA A 69 -44.95 15.68 -24.17
C ALA A 69 -43.49 15.47 -23.72
N ILE A 70 -42.88 16.49 -23.11
CA ILE A 70 -41.45 16.46 -22.74
C ILE A 70 -41.21 15.82 -21.37
N ASN A 71 -42.08 16.09 -20.38
CA ASN A 71 -41.91 15.59 -19.02
C ASN A 71 -41.88 14.05 -18.98
N PRO A 72 -42.77 13.32 -19.69
CA PRO A 72 -42.69 11.86 -19.73
C PRO A 72 -41.40 11.32 -20.36
N ALA A 73 -40.81 12.05 -21.30
CA ALA A 73 -39.55 11.66 -21.91
C ALA A 73 -38.37 11.84 -20.94
N ILE A 74 -38.37 12.93 -20.18
CA ILE A 74 -37.37 13.20 -19.12
C ILE A 74 -37.54 12.19 -17.97
N ASP A 75 -38.77 11.89 -17.58
CA ASP A 75 -39.06 10.84 -16.59
C ASP A 75 -38.49 9.48 -17.03
N ALA A 76 -38.65 9.12 -18.30
CA ALA A 76 -38.10 7.88 -18.84
C ALA A 76 -36.55 7.87 -18.85
N ILE A 77 -35.90 9.03 -18.98
CA ILE A 77 -34.44 9.17 -18.87
C ILE A 77 -33.99 8.92 -17.43
N ILE A 78 -34.70 9.48 -16.45
CA ILE A 78 -34.40 9.27 -15.02
C ILE A 78 -34.61 7.80 -14.63
N ASP A 79 -35.68 7.17 -15.14
CA ASP A 79 -35.94 5.74 -14.92
C ASP A 79 -34.82 4.87 -15.52
N GLU A 80 -34.32 5.24 -16.70
CA GLU A 80 -33.21 4.55 -17.35
C GLU A 80 -31.90 4.70 -16.56
N GLN A 81 -31.59 5.90 -16.05
CA GLN A 81 -30.44 6.10 -15.17
C GLN A 81 -30.54 5.23 -13.91
N SER A 82 -31.74 5.15 -13.31
CA SER A 82 -31.97 4.30 -12.14
C SER A 82 -31.76 2.82 -12.46
N ARG A 83 -32.16 2.37 -13.65
CA ARG A 83 -31.93 1.00 -14.15
C ARG A 83 -30.44 0.72 -14.33
N LEU A 84 -29.71 1.64 -14.95
CA LEU A 84 -28.27 1.51 -15.21
C LEU A 84 -27.45 1.51 -13.92
N ALA A 85 -27.82 2.35 -12.94
CA ALA A 85 -27.17 2.38 -11.63
C ALA A 85 -27.30 1.04 -10.87
N VAL A 86 -28.44 0.35 -10.98
CA VAL A 86 -28.61 -1.00 -10.41
C VAL A 86 -27.70 -2.01 -11.08
N ILE A 87 -27.58 -1.96 -12.40
CA ILE A 87 -26.72 -2.88 -13.17
C ILE A 87 -25.24 -2.65 -12.82
N GLU A 88 -24.82 -1.39 -12.71
CA GLU A 88 -23.45 -1.03 -12.33
C GLU A 88 -23.14 -1.46 -10.90
N ALA A 89 -24.05 -1.23 -9.94
CA ALA A 89 -23.89 -1.70 -8.56
C ALA A 89 -23.83 -3.23 -8.48
N GLU A 90 -24.62 -3.96 -9.29
CA GLU A 90 -24.54 -5.42 -9.37
C GLU A 90 -23.21 -5.90 -9.99
N ALA A 91 -22.69 -5.19 -10.99
CA ALA A 91 -21.41 -5.49 -11.61
C ALA A 91 -20.25 -5.23 -10.64
N GLU A 92 -20.28 -4.11 -9.90
CA GLU A 92 -19.31 -3.76 -8.87
C GLU A 92 -19.35 -4.77 -7.71
N ALA A 93 -20.54 -5.19 -7.28
CA ALA A 93 -20.68 -6.23 -6.26
C ALA A 93 -20.13 -7.59 -6.71
N ARG A 94 -20.26 -7.93 -7.99
CA ARG A 94 -19.64 -9.15 -8.56
C ARG A 94 -18.13 -9.02 -8.65
N ALA A 95 -17.62 -7.87 -9.08
CA ALA A 95 -16.18 -7.60 -9.14
C ALA A 95 -15.55 -7.65 -7.74
N ALA A 96 -16.19 -7.04 -6.73
CA ALA A 96 -15.75 -7.09 -5.34
C ALA A 96 -15.77 -8.52 -4.77
N ALA A 97 -16.77 -9.33 -5.12
CA ALA A 97 -16.84 -10.73 -4.70
C ALA A 97 -15.82 -11.64 -5.42
N GLU A 98 -15.35 -11.27 -6.62
CA GLU A 98 -14.24 -11.94 -7.30
C GLU A 98 -12.90 -11.50 -6.70
N GLU A 99 -12.74 -10.23 -6.35
CA GLU A 99 -11.54 -9.71 -5.67
C GLU A 99 -11.37 -10.32 -4.27
N GLU A 100 -12.45 -10.46 -3.48
CA GLU A 100 -12.40 -11.16 -2.19
C GLU A 100 -12.00 -12.64 -2.33
N LYS A 101 -12.44 -13.33 -3.40
CA LYS A 101 -12.06 -14.73 -3.65
C LYS A 101 -10.61 -14.87 -4.07
N GLU A 102 -10.10 -13.94 -4.88
CA GLU A 102 -8.68 -13.92 -5.24
C GLU A 102 -7.79 -13.58 -4.04
N GLU A 103 -8.24 -12.73 -3.12
CA GLU A 103 -7.54 -12.47 -1.86
C GLU A 103 -7.56 -13.68 -0.91
N GLU A 104 -8.67 -14.43 -0.82
CA GLU A 104 -8.75 -15.65 -0.03
C GLU A 104 -7.84 -16.77 -0.57
N GLU A 105 -7.80 -16.99 -1.89
CA GLU A 105 -6.95 -18.01 -2.51
C GLU A 105 -5.45 -17.69 -2.47
N ASN A 106 -5.07 -16.39 -2.41
CA ASN A 106 -3.68 -15.96 -2.20
C ASN A 106 -3.30 -15.70 -0.74
N SER A 107 -4.21 -15.93 0.22
CA SER A 107 -3.93 -15.65 1.62
C SER A 107 -2.88 -16.64 2.18
N LYS A 108 -1.71 -16.10 2.52
CA LYS A 108 -0.72 -16.81 3.34
C LYS A 108 -1.42 -17.42 4.56
N PRO A 109 -0.99 -18.59 5.08
CA PRO A 109 -1.60 -19.19 6.26
C PRO A 109 -1.70 -18.16 7.39
N GLY A 110 -2.88 -18.04 7.98
CA GLY A 110 -3.15 -17.06 9.02
C GLY A 110 -2.14 -17.12 10.16
N VAL A 111 -1.79 -15.95 10.72
CA VAL A 111 -0.79 -15.80 11.80
C VAL A 111 -1.01 -16.80 12.94
N GLU A 112 -2.27 -17.06 13.30
CA GLU A 112 -2.65 -17.98 14.37
C GLU A 112 -2.40 -19.45 13.98
N ALA A 113 -2.63 -19.83 12.72
CA ALA A 113 -2.34 -21.17 12.20
C ALA A 113 -0.82 -21.44 12.12
N VAL A 114 -0.03 -20.44 11.69
CA VAL A 114 1.44 -20.56 11.63
C VAL A 114 2.02 -20.73 13.03
N LEU A 115 1.59 -19.93 14.00
CA LEU A 115 2.11 -20.02 15.37
C LEU A 115 1.62 -21.27 16.11
N ALA A 116 0.40 -21.75 15.83
CA ALA A 116 -0.13 -22.99 16.41
C ALA A 116 0.56 -24.24 15.87
N SER A 117 1.19 -24.17 14.69
CA SER A 117 1.96 -25.29 14.12
C SER A 117 3.33 -25.54 14.79
N LEU A 118 3.77 -24.62 15.65
CA LEU A 118 5.05 -24.71 16.36
C LEU A 118 4.86 -25.29 17.76
N THR A 119 5.82 -26.08 18.19
CA THR A 119 5.91 -26.49 19.60
C THR A 119 6.30 -25.30 20.48
N GLU A 120 6.03 -25.39 21.79
CA GLU A 120 6.34 -24.30 22.74
C GLU A 120 7.84 -23.96 22.76
N GLU A 121 8.70 -24.96 22.61
CA GLU A 121 10.16 -24.81 22.55
C GLU A 121 10.60 -24.07 21.27
N GLU A 122 10.08 -24.47 20.11
CA GLU A 122 10.35 -23.81 18.83
C GLU A 122 9.86 -22.35 18.81
N LEU A 123 8.74 -22.08 19.46
CA LEU A 123 8.18 -20.73 19.58
C LEU A 123 9.07 -19.85 20.48
N ALA A 124 9.58 -20.39 21.59
CA ALA A 124 10.51 -19.68 22.47
C ALA A 124 11.82 -19.33 21.77
N GLU A 125 12.38 -20.26 20.98
CA GLU A 125 13.57 -20.02 20.17
C GLU A 125 13.32 -18.98 19.07
N ALA A 126 12.19 -19.05 18.37
CA ALA A 126 11.82 -18.07 17.35
C ALA A 126 11.67 -16.66 17.94
N ARG A 127 11.06 -16.54 19.13
CA ARG A 127 10.96 -15.26 19.87
C ARG A 127 12.33 -14.74 20.27
N LYS A 128 13.21 -15.61 20.80
CA LYS A 128 14.58 -15.25 21.19
C LYS A 128 15.39 -14.78 19.98
N ALA A 129 15.31 -15.48 18.85
CA ALA A 129 15.98 -15.11 17.62
C ALA A 129 15.47 -13.76 17.08
N ALA A 130 14.15 -13.55 17.05
CA ALA A 130 13.55 -12.28 16.64
C ALA A 130 13.99 -11.12 17.55
N LEU A 131 14.09 -11.35 18.86
CA LEU A 131 14.57 -10.35 19.82
C LEU A 131 16.05 -9.99 19.58
N LEU A 132 16.90 -10.99 19.37
CA LEU A 132 18.32 -10.77 19.08
C LEU A 132 18.53 -10.00 17.78
N ARG A 133 17.71 -10.25 16.75
CA ARG A 133 17.70 -9.45 15.50
C ARG A 133 17.23 -8.02 15.76
N GLN A 134 16.18 -7.81 16.55
CA GLN A 134 15.68 -6.48 16.89
C GLN A 134 16.74 -5.60 17.58
N TYR A 135 17.60 -6.20 18.40
CA TYR A 135 18.71 -5.52 19.08
C TYR A 135 20.06 -5.61 18.33
N ALA A 136 20.05 -6.06 17.07
CA ALA A 136 21.23 -6.19 16.22
C ALA A 136 22.38 -7.03 16.83
N TYR A 137 22.07 -7.98 17.71
CA TYR A 137 23.07 -8.92 18.26
C TYR A 137 23.36 -10.09 17.31
N VAL A 138 22.57 -10.22 16.24
CA VAL A 138 22.77 -11.19 15.15
C VAL A 138 22.65 -10.40 13.84
N GLU A 139 23.78 -10.23 13.13
CA GLU A 139 23.79 -9.78 11.72
C GLU A 139 23.20 -10.91 10.88
N GLY A 140 22.09 -10.63 10.19
CA GLY A 140 21.28 -11.63 9.48
C GLY A 140 19.79 -11.28 9.44
N GLY A 141 19.48 -10.01 9.16
CA GLY A 141 18.13 -9.58 8.81
C GLY A 141 17.81 -9.91 7.33
N PRO A 142 16.53 -9.90 6.94
CA PRO A 142 16.06 -10.31 5.61
C PRO A 142 16.61 -9.50 4.42
N GLU A 143 17.37 -8.41 4.67
CA GLU A 143 17.99 -7.59 3.61
C GLU A 143 19.47 -7.92 3.31
N GLU A 144 20.20 -8.65 4.18
CA GLU A 144 21.66 -8.83 4.00
C GLU A 144 22.11 -10.24 3.59
N GLU A 145 21.23 -11.25 3.59
CA GLU A 145 21.52 -12.50 2.88
C GLU A 145 21.20 -12.33 1.39
N ARG A 146 22.02 -11.53 0.69
CA ARG A 146 22.31 -11.80 -0.71
C ARG A 146 22.88 -13.21 -0.73
N SER A 147 22.06 -14.17 -1.11
CA SER A 147 22.46 -15.55 -1.29
C SER A 147 23.64 -15.59 -2.26
N GLU A 148 24.85 -15.75 -1.70
CA GLU A 148 25.91 -16.41 -2.44
C GLU A 148 25.29 -17.72 -2.91
N GLY A 149 25.28 -17.92 -4.23
CA GLY A 149 24.63 -19.05 -4.86
C GLY A 149 25.02 -20.37 -4.20
N PRO A 150 24.17 -21.40 -4.30
CA PRO A 150 24.36 -22.64 -3.57
C PRO A 150 25.79 -23.17 -3.76
N PRO A 151 26.47 -23.62 -2.69
CA PRO A 151 27.82 -24.15 -2.79
C PRO A 151 27.81 -25.23 -3.87
N ARG A 152 28.74 -25.14 -4.83
CA ARG A 152 28.90 -26.11 -5.92
C ARG A 152 29.03 -27.51 -5.30
N GLY A 153 27.94 -28.27 -5.25
CA GLY A 153 27.91 -29.63 -4.71
C GLY A 153 26.69 -30.03 -3.87
N ALA A 154 25.81 -29.12 -3.46
CA ALA A 154 24.59 -29.51 -2.74
C ALA A 154 23.60 -30.21 -3.69
N SER A 155 23.03 -31.35 -3.25
CA SER A 155 22.00 -32.05 -4.02
C SER A 155 20.77 -31.14 -4.18
N LYS A 156 20.01 -31.28 -5.27
CA LYS A 156 18.80 -30.45 -5.51
C LYS A 156 17.81 -30.51 -4.33
N GLU A 157 17.75 -31.67 -3.67
CA GLU A 157 16.94 -31.92 -2.48
C GLU A 157 17.42 -31.13 -1.26
N GLU A 158 18.73 -31.01 -1.03
CA GLU A 158 19.28 -30.18 0.06
C GLU A 158 19.04 -28.69 -0.19
N ALA A 159 19.12 -28.25 -1.44
CA ALA A 159 18.85 -26.87 -1.82
C ALA A 159 17.36 -26.50 -1.68
N GLU A 160 16.46 -27.42 -2.05
CA GLU A 160 15.01 -27.24 -1.88
C GLU A 160 14.59 -27.32 -0.40
N ALA A 161 15.18 -28.25 0.38
CA ALA A 161 14.95 -28.34 1.82
C ALA A 161 15.42 -27.08 2.57
N LYS A 162 16.57 -26.51 2.16
CA LYS A 162 17.07 -25.25 2.72
C LYS A 162 16.15 -24.07 2.39
N LYS A 163 15.67 -23.97 1.15
CA LYS A 163 14.70 -22.94 0.74
C LYS A 163 13.38 -23.06 1.50
N ALA A 164 12.83 -24.27 1.62
CA ALA A 164 11.60 -24.51 2.38
C ALA A 164 11.78 -24.16 3.88
N ALA A 165 12.95 -24.43 4.46
CA ALA A 165 13.27 -24.04 5.83
C ALA A 165 13.41 -22.52 5.99
N GLU A 166 14.00 -21.82 5.02
CA GLU A 166 14.10 -20.36 5.00
C GLU A 166 12.73 -19.69 4.82
N GLU A 167 11.88 -20.22 3.94
CA GLU A 167 10.51 -19.76 3.76
C GLU A 167 9.67 -19.97 5.01
N ARG A 168 9.77 -21.14 5.66
CA ARG A 168 9.13 -21.40 6.95
C ARG A 168 9.60 -20.43 8.03
N ARG A 169 10.91 -20.13 8.10
CA ARG A 169 11.46 -19.13 9.04
C ARG A 169 10.91 -17.73 8.77
N LYS A 170 10.81 -17.32 7.50
CA LYS A 170 10.24 -16.02 7.12
C LYS A 170 8.77 -15.92 7.50
N LEU A 171 7.97 -16.96 7.26
CA LEU A 171 6.56 -17.02 7.66
C LEU A 171 6.39 -16.90 9.18
N VAL A 172 7.22 -17.60 9.97
CA VAL A 172 7.18 -17.52 11.44
C VAL A 172 7.57 -16.13 11.95
N GLU A 173 8.59 -15.51 11.37
CA GLU A 173 9.02 -14.15 11.73
C GLU A 173 7.96 -13.10 11.37
N GLU A 174 7.36 -13.22 10.19
CA GLU A 174 6.25 -12.36 9.75
C GLU A 174 5.04 -12.51 10.67
N ALA A 175 4.69 -13.74 11.06
CA ALA A 175 3.63 -14.04 12.01
C ALA A 175 3.89 -13.43 13.40
N LEU A 176 5.11 -13.57 13.94
CA LEU A 176 5.50 -12.94 15.21
C LEU A 176 5.45 -11.41 15.13
N ARG A 177 5.86 -10.82 14.00
CA ARG A 177 5.80 -9.37 13.78
C ARG A 177 4.35 -8.88 13.78
N LEU A 178 3.48 -9.56 13.05
CA LEU A 178 2.05 -9.22 12.96
C LEU A 178 1.35 -9.41 14.30
N ASP A 179 1.62 -10.50 15.03
CA ASP A 179 1.10 -10.71 16.39
C ASP A 179 1.52 -9.58 17.34
N SER A 180 2.79 -9.15 17.30
CA SER A 180 3.27 -8.04 18.12
C SER A 180 2.57 -6.71 17.79
N ARG A 181 2.24 -6.48 16.50
CA ARG A 181 1.48 -5.29 16.04
C ARG A 181 0.03 -5.37 16.50
N LYS A 182 -0.65 -6.52 16.31
CA LYS A 182 -2.03 -6.78 16.76
C LYS A 182 -2.16 -6.62 18.28
N LYS A 183 -1.18 -7.08 19.05
CA LYS A 183 -1.12 -6.89 20.51
C LYS A 183 -0.91 -5.43 20.91
N LYS A 184 -0.03 -4.69 20.22
CA LYS A 184 0.16 -3.24 20.46
C LYS A 184 -1.10 -2.44 20.14
N TYR A 185 -1.76 -2.77 19.03
CA TYR A 185 -3.00 -2.12 18.61
C TYR A 185 -4.14 -2.38 19.62
N ARG A 186 -4.33 -3.64 20.03
CA ARG A 186 -5.29 -3.97 21.11
C ARG A 186 -4.97 -3.26 22.41
N LYS A 187 -3.69 -3.26 22.82
CA LYS A 187 -3.25 -2.52 24.01
C LYS A 187 -3.58 -1.02 23.91
N GLN A 188 -3.40 -0.45 22.72
CA GLN A 188 -3.72 0.95 22.44
C GLN A 188 -5.23 1.22 22.52
N GLN A 189 -6.07 0.31 22.04
CA GLN A 189 -7.53 0.42 22.17
C GLN A 189 -8.04 0.20 23.60
N THR A 190 -7.36 -0.61 24.41
CA THR A 190 -7.73 -0.86 25.81
C THR A 190 -7.19 0.15 26.82
N ILE A 191 -6.38 1.12 26.38
CA ILE A 191 -5.97 2.24 27.25
C ILE A 191 -7.20 3.13 27.39
N ASP A 192 -7.99 2.93 28.43
CA ASP A 192 -9.27 3.62 28.67
C ASP A 192 -9.04 4.97 29.38
N ASP A 193 -8.00 5.72 28.98
CA ASP A 193 -7.70 7.06 29.52
C ASP A 193 -7.87 8.12 28.43
N PRO A 194 -8.97 8.90 28.44
CA PRO A 194 -9.24 9.96 27.47
C PRO A 194 -8.15 11.03 27.38
N LEU A 195 -7.32 11.21 28.42
CA LEU A 195 -6.19 12.15 28.42
C LEU A 195 -4.99 11.66 27.60
N GLU A 196 -4.83 10.34 27.41
CA GLU A 196 -3.76 9.77 26.59
C GLU A 196 -4.13 9.71 25.10
N TRP A 197 -5.42 9.63 24.77
CA TRP A 197 -5.91 9.57 23.39
C TRP A 197 -5.89 10.95 22.72
N ASN A 198 -6.26 11.98 23.49
CA ASN A 198 -6.33 13.38 23.04
C ASN A 198 -5.24 14.27 23.65
N ASN A 199 -4.08 13.69 23.99
CA ASN A 199 -2.92 14.56 24.19
C ASN A 199 -2.53 15.11 22.82
N LEU A 200 -2.96 16.35 22.51
CA LEU A 200 -2.57 17.18 21.34
C LEU A 200 -1.03 17.33 21.17
N ASN A 201 -0.25 16.68 22.03
CA ASN A 201 1.19 16.55 21.97
C ASN A 201 1.67 15.16 21.52
N ARG A 202 0.82 14.24 21.06
CA ARG A 202 1.27 12.91 20.60
C ARG A 202 2.27 13.00 19.45
N GLU A 203 2.00 13.87 18.48
CA GLU A 203 2.96 14.17 17.41
C GLU A 203 4.25 14.80 17.95
N LYS A 204 4.15 15.68 18.96
CA LYS A 204 5.33 16.27 19.61
C LYS A 204 6.12 15.23 20.42
N VAL A 205 5.46 14.30 21.10
CA VAL A 205 6.10 13.21 21.84
C VAL A 205 6.76 12.23 20.86
N GLN A 206 6.10 11.91 19.75
CA GLN A 206 6.69 11.09 18.69
C GLN A 206 7.86 11.81 18.01
N ALA A 207 7.75 13.11 17.75
CA ALA A 207 8.81 13.93 17.18
C ALA A 207 10.00 14.05 18.15
N VAL A 208 9.76 14.26 19.45
CA VAL A 208 10.81 14.29 20.48
C VAL A 208 11.48 12.92 20.60
N ALA A 209 10.71 11.82 20.60
CA ALA A 209 11.27 10.47 20.63
C ALA A 209 12.05 10.14 19.36
N ALA A 210 11.61 10.60 18.18
CA ALA A 210 12.32 10.44 16.92
C ALA A 210 13.63 11.24 16.94
N LEU A 211 13.60 12.50 17.42
CA LEU A 211 14.77 13.35 17.58
C LEU A 211 15.79 12.77 18.56
N GLN A 212 15.33 12.15 19.65
CA GLN A 212 16.22 11.45 20.59
C GLN A 212 16.86 10.22 19.94
N ARG A 213 16.12 9.44 19.15
CA ARG A 213 16.67 8.29 18.42
C ARG A 213 17.71 8.71 17.38
N THR A 214 17.46 9.77 16.61
CA THR A 214 18.44 10.28 15.65
C THR A 214 19.68 10.83 16.36
N ALA A 215 19.53 11.56 17.46
CA ALA A 215 20.66 12.02 18.27
C ALA A 215 21.49 10.86 18.85
N HIS A 216 20.86 9.78 19.29
CA HIS A 216 21.58 8.58 19.75
C HIS A 216 22.30 7.85 18.59
N ALA A 217 21.69 7.78 17.40
CA ALA A 217 22.32 7.20 16.22
C ALA A 217 23.54 8.03 15.77
N ASP A 218 23.42 9.36 15.76
CA ASP A 218 24.51 10.27 15.38
C ASP A 218 25.67 10.21 16.38
N THR A 219 25.39 10.16 17.68
CA THR A 219 26.44 10.01 18.70
C THR A 219 27.14 8.67 18.63
N ALA A 220 26.42 7.59 18.30
CA ALA A 220 27.03 6.28 18.05
C ALA A 220 27.93 6.30 16.79
N LYS A 221 27.47 6.93 15.71
CA LYS A 221 28.24 7.09 14.47
C LYS A 221 29.50 7.90 14.70
N GLN A 222 29.41 9.02 15.42
CA GLN A 222 30.57 9.86 15.77
C GLN A 222 31.61 9.09 16.59
N ARG A 223 31.19 8.23 17.54
CA ARG A 223 32.11 7.36 18.28
C ARG A 223 32.82 6.38 17.36
N LYS A 224 32.07 5.71 16.47
CA LYS A 224 32.63 4.77 15.48
C LYS A 224 33.63 5.46 14.54
N ASP A 225 33.31 6.67 14.06
CA ASP A 225 34.19 7.44 13.18
C ASP A 225 35.45 7.90 13.91
N ARG A 226 35.34 8.30 15.18
CA ARG A 226 36.51 8.64 16.02
C ARG A 226 37.42 7.44 16.24
N ASP A 227 36.85 6.28 16.55
CA ASP A 227 37.62 5.07 16.82
C ASP A 227 38.28 4.55 15.53
N LYS A 228 37.60 4.65 14.38
CA LYS A 228 38.17 4.36 13.06
C LYS A 228 39.35 5.29 12.73
N ALA A 229 39.18 6.60 12.94
CA ALA A 229 40.25 7.57 12.72
C ALA A 229 41.47 7.32 13.65
N ALA A 230 41.23 6.90 14.90
CA ALA A 230 42.30 6.53 15.82
C ALA A 230 43.06 5.27 15.36
N LEU A 231 42.35 4.26 14.86
CA LEU A 231 42.97 3.05 14.30
C LEU A 231 43.77 3.34 13.02
N ASP A 232 43.24 4.17 12.14
CA ASP A 232 43.95 4.55 10.91
C ASP A 232 45.21 5.36 11.21
N LYS A 233 45.18 6.23 12.24
CA LYS A 233 46.37 6.92 12.74
C LYS A 233 47.41 5.95 13.30
N GLN A 234 47.00 4.97 14.11
CA GLN A 234 47.93 3.95 14.62
C GLN A 234 48.56 3.13 13.48
N ARG A 235 47.78 2.76 12.45
CA ARG A 235 48.29 2.05 11.28
C ARG A 235 49.30 2.90 10.51
N ALA A 236 49.02 4.18 10.31
CA ALA A 236 49.94 5.11 9.64
C ALA A 236 51.26 5.29 10.43
N ASP A 237 51.19 5.44 11.75
CA ASP A 237 52.36 5.56 12.62
C ASP A 237 53.20 4.27 12.62
N GLN A 238 52.56 3.10 12.63
CA GLN A 238 53.26 1.81 12.50
C GLN A 238 53.90 1.63 11.11
N ALA A 239 53.21 2.02 10.03
CA ALA A 239 53.74 1.95 8.69
C ALA A 239 54.97 2.87 8.52
N LYS A 240 54.91 4.09 9.07
CA LYS A 240 56.04 5.03 9.09
C LYS A 240 57.22 4.49 9.90
N ALA A 241 56.95 3.94 11.09
CA ALA A 241 57.99 3.32 11.92
C ALA A 241 58.65 2.10 11.23
N LYS A 242 57.88 1.26 10.53
CA LYS A 242 58.41 0.14 9.73
C LYS A 242 59.25 0.65 8.56
N ALA A 243 58.79 1.66 7.82
CA ALA A 243 59.53 2.25 6.71
C ALA A 243 60.86 2.88 7.19
N ASP A 244 60.86 3.58 8.33
CA ASP A 244 62.08 4.16 8.90
C ASP A 244 63.06 3.10 9.40
N ARG A 245 62.56 1.97 9.95
CA ARG A 245 63.41 0.81 10.30
C ARG A 245 64.02 0.15 9.06
N GLN A 246 63.24 -0.04 7.99
CA GLN A 246 63.75 -0.60 6.73
C GLN A 246 64.79 0.32 6.08
N LYS A 247 64.55 1.64 6.07
CA LYS A 247 65.54 2.62 5.58
C LYS A 247 66.83 2.62 6.40
N LYS A 248 66.74 2.43 7.73
CA LYS A 248 67.93 2.31 8.60
C LYS A 248 68.69 1.00 8.35
N ALA A 249 67.97 -0.12 8.21
CA ALA A 249 68.57 -1.43 7.89
C ALA A 249 69.29 -1.41 6.53
N GLN A 250 68.66 -0.90 5.46
CA GLN A 250 69.30 -0.75 4.14
C GLN A 250 70.54 0.15 4.17
N LYS A 251 70.55 1.19 5.01
CA LYS A 251 71.74 2.04 5.18
C LYS A 251 72.87 1.33 5.92
N GLN A 252 72.54 0.38 6.80
CA GLN A 252 73.53 -0.43 7.53
C GLN A 252 74.13 -1.51 6.62
N GLU A 253 73.32 -2.19 5.81
CA GLU A 253 73.80 -3.15 4.80
C GLU A 253 74.64 -2.51 3.68
N ARG A 254 74.47 -1.20 3.44
CA ARG A 254 75.33 -0.44 2.51
C ARG A 254 76.65 0.03 3.11
N ARG A 255 76.81 -0.04 4.43
CA ARG A 255 78.00 0.43 5.17
C ARG A 255 78.84 -0.71 5.74
N GLY A 256 78.28 -1.92 5.86
CA GLY A 256 79.02 -3.17 6.05
C GLY A 256 79.41 -3.75 4.69
#